data_AF-A0A2U1CW51-F1
#
_entry.id   AF-A0A2U1CW51-F1
#
_cell.length_a   1.000
_cell.length_b   1.000
_cell.length_c   1.000
_cell.angle_alpha   90.00
_cell.angle_beta   90.00
_cell.angle_gamma   90.00
#
_symmetry.space_group_name_H-M   'P 1'
#
loop_
_entity.id
_entity.type
_entity.pdbx_description
1 polymer ?
#
loop_
_entity_poly.entity_id
_entity_poly.type
_entity_poly.pdbx_seq_one_letter_code
_entity_poly.pdbx_strand_id
1 'polypeptide(L)'
;MSVSTNVDEDTLDAAADLKPISIRRQQSLIDDYKRIAEINDIGYQPLIRQVLKRFADSEKKRLLRERAVELRDPEDNGDDEATNGKAARG
;
A
#
# COMPACT_ATOMS: atom_id res chain seq x y z
N MET A 1 9.21 -40.81 20.00
CA MET A 1 8.82 -39.71 20.90
C MET A 1 8.46 -38.53 19.99
N SER A 2 7.17 -38.36 19.67
CA SER A 2 6.73 -37.27 18.80
C SER A 2 6.61 -36.02 19.64
N VAL A 3 7.53 -35.07 19.47
CA VAL A 3 7.43 -33.75 20.11
C VAL A 3 6.36 -32.98 19.35
N SER A 4 5.20 -32.82 19.98
CA SER A 4 4.07 -32.07 19.46
C SER A 4 4.43 -30.60 19.25
N THR A 5 4.73 -30.21 18.01
CA THR A 5 5.00 -28.85 17.53
C THR A 5 3.73 -27.97 17.46
N ASN A 6 2.81 -28.11 18.41
CA ASN A 6 1.53 -27.37 18.41
C ASN A 6 1.53 -26.18 19.40
N VAL A 7 2.53 -26.07 20.28
CA VAL A 7 2.51 -25.11 21.41
C VAL A 7 3.15 -23.75 21.05
N ASP A 8 3.81 -23.61 19.91
CA ASP A 8 4.60 -22.40 19.61
C ASP A 8 4.04 -21.49 18.52
N GLU A 9 3.09 -21.93 17.69
CA GLU A 9 2.65 -21.12 16.53
C GLU A 9 1.74 -19.95 16.98
N ASP A 10 0.80 -20.20 17.90
CA ASP A 10 -0.08 -19.16 18.45
C ASP A 10 0.68 -18.12 19.29
N THR A 11 1.73 -18.54 20.00
CA THR A 11 2.55 -17.64 20.82
C THR A 11 3.48 -16.79 19.96
N LEU A 12 4.03 -17.36 18.88
CA LEU A 12 4.77 -16.61 17.86
C LEU A 12 3.87 -15.59 17.14
N ASP A 13 2.67 -15.99 16.75
CA ASP A 13 1.71 -15.10 16.08
C ASP A 13 1.29 -13.96 17.01
N ALA A 14 1.02 -14.24 18.29
CA ALA A 14 0.71 -13.22 19.28
C ALA A 14 1.87 -12.24 19.52
N ALA A 15 3.11 -12.75 19.61
CA ALA A 15 4.30 -11.90 19.75
C ALA A 15 4.56 -11.01 18.52
N ALA A 16 4.16 -11.47 17.33
CA ALA A 16 4.30 -10.76 16.07
C ALA A 16 3.05 -9.93 15.68
N ASP A 17 2.04 -9.85 16.55
CA ASP A 17 0.72 -9.23 16.31
C ASP A 17 0.07 -9.68 14.99
N LEU A 18 0.25 -10.97 14.67
CA LEU A 18 -0.32 -11.61 13.49
C LEU A 18 -1.71 -12.13 13.84
N LYS A 19 -2.68 -11.81 12.97
CA LYS A 19 -4.04 -12.37 13.06
C LYS A 19 -4.33 -13.23 11.85
N PRO A 20 -4.81 -14.47 12.02
CA PRO A 20 -5.20 -15.30 10.91
C PRO A 20 -6.39 -14.67 10.19
N ILE A 21 -6.32 -14.62 8.85
CA ILE A 21 -7.42 -14.18 8.00
C ILE A 21 -8.01 -15.38 7.27
N SER A 22 -9.33 -15.53 7.36
CA SER A 22 -10.06 -16.50 6.55
C SER A 22 -10.76 -15.77 5.41
N ILE A 23 -10.33 -16.03 4.18
CA ILE A 23 -10.91 -15.43 2.97
C ILE A 23 -11.24 -16.50 1.95
N ARG A 24 -12.42 -16.41 1.33
CA ARG A 24 -12.78 -17.27 0.20
C ARG A 24 -12.10 -16.74 -1.06
N ARG A 25 -11.44 -17.62 -1.82
CA ARG A 25 -10.77 -17.29 -3.09
C ARG A 25 -11.04 -18.38 -4.10
N GLN A 26 -10.98 -18.03 -5.39
CA GLN A 26 -11.02 -19.01 -6.48
C GLN A 26 -9.80 -19.93 -6.39
N GLN A 27 -9.99 -21.22 -6.67
CA GLN A 27 -8.91 -22.20 -6.60
C GLN A 27 -7.77 -21.86 -7.57
N SER A 28 -8.11 -21.44 -8.79
CA SER A 28 -7.13 -20.99 -9.80
C SER A 28 -6.20 -19.91 -9.28
N LEU A 29 -6.75 -18.92 -8.57
CA LEU A 29 -5.98 -17.84 -7.99
C LEU A 29 -5.01 -18.32 -6.91
N ILE A 30 -5.41 -19.31 -6.09
CA ILE A 30 -4.51 -19.92 -5.09
C ILE A 30 -3.35 -20.62 -5.80
N ASP A 31 -3.63 -21.36 -6.86
CA ASP A 31 -2.62 -22.11 -7.60
C ASP A 31 -1.64 -21.17 -8.30
N ASP A 32 -2.11 -20.06 -8.87
CA ASP A 32 -1.26 -19.05 -9.49
C ASP A 32 -0.32 -18.41 -8.46
N TYR A 33 -0.82 -18.04 -7.29
CA TYR A 33 0.03 -17.52 -6.22
C TYR A 33 1.05 -18.55 -5.73
N LYS A 34 0.72 -19.84 -5.68
CA LYS A 34 1.69 -20.88 -5.33
C LYS A 34 2.81 -20.97 -6.37
N ARG A 35 2.47 -20.98 -7.67
CA ARG A 35 3.47 -20.95 -8.76
C ARG A 35 4.36 -19.72 -8.70
N ILE A 36 3.79 -18.55 -8.43
CA ILE A 36 4.56 -17.31 -8.26
C ILE A 36 5.51 -17.45 -7.06
N ALA A 37 5.04 -18.04 -5.96
CA ALA A 37 5.86 -18.25 -4.77
C ALA A 37 7.05 -19.16 -5.07
N GLU A 38 6.82 -20.27 -5.78
CA GLU A 38 7.87 -21.20 -6.26
C GLU A 38 8.92 -20.51 -7.13
N ILE A 39 8.49 -19.68 -8.09
CA ILE A 39 9.41 -18.93 -8.98
C ILE A 39 10.29 -17.96 -8.18
N ASN A 40 9.75 -17.39 -7.10
CA ASN A 40 10.46 -16.42 -6.27
C ASN A 40 11.19 -17.07 -5.07
N ASP A 41 11.19 -18.42 -5.01
CA ASP A 41 11.78 -19.22 -3.91
C ASP A 41 11.31 -18.77 -2.52
N ILE A 42 10.01 -18.45 -2.41
CA ILE A 42 9.35 -18.09 -1.16
C ILE A 42 8.10 -18.94 -0.94
N GLY A 43 7.69 -19.07 0.32
CA GLY A 43 6.44 -19.75 0.64
C GLY A 43 5.20 -18.94 0.22
N TYR A 44 4.08 -19.65 0.02
CA TYR A 44 2.78 -19.03 -0.28
C TYR A 44 2.34 -18.01 0.78
N GLN A 45 2.41 -18.38 2.06
CA GLN A 45 2.00 -17.50 3.16
C GLN A 45 2.88 -16.22 3.23
N PRO A 46 4.23 -16.30 3.14
CA PRO A 46 5.07 -15.12 2.96
C PRO A 46 4.67 -14.24 1.78
N LEU A 47 4.44 -14.83 0.60
CA LEU A 47 4.04 -14.08 -0.59
C LEU A 47 2.72 -13.32 -0.36
N ILE A 48 1.69 -14.00 0.15
CA ILE A 48 0.38 -13.37 0.39
C ILE A 48 0.50 -12.21 1.39
N ARG A 49 1.30 -12.37 2.46
CA ARG A 49 1.57 -11.28 3.41
C ARG A 49 2.18 -10.07 2.72
N GLN A 50 3.17 -10.29 1.85
CA GLN A 50 3.81 -9.21 1.09
C GLN A 50 2.84 -8.53 0.12
N VAL A 51 2.02 -9.30 -0.60
CA VAL A 51 1.02 -8.77 -1.56
C VAL A 51 0.01 -7.87 -0.84
N LEU A 52 -0.57 -8.34 0.27
CA LEU A 52 -1.54 -7.57 1.05
C LEU A 52 -0.92 -6.27 1.61
N LYS A 53 0.31 -6.34 2.11
CA LYS A 53 1.04 -5.16 2.61
C LYS A 53 1.31 -4.15 1.49
N ARG A 54 1.86 -4.61 0.36
CA ARG A 54 2.17 -3.76 -0.80
C ARG A 54 0.92 -3.08 -1.35
N PHE A 55 -0.19 -3.79 -1.41
CA PHE A 55 -1.48 -3.23 -1.82
C PHE A 55 -1.93 -2.12 -0.85
N ALA A 56 -1.97 -2.41 0.46
CA ALA A 56 -2.38 -1.43 1.47
C ALA A 56 -1.51 -0.16 1.46
N ASP A 57 -0.18 -0.31 1.33
CA ASP A 57 0.74 0.82 1.27
C ASP A 57 0.54 1.66 0.00
N SER A 58 0.24 1.01 -1.13
CA SER A 58 -0.03 1.69 -2.40
C SER A 58 -1.34 2.48 -2.34
N GLU A 59 -2.40 1.90 -1.78
CA GLU A 59 -3.69 2.57 -1.59
C GLU A 59 -3.61 3.75 -0.62
N LYS A 60 -2.90 3.60 0.51
CA LYS A 60 -2.64 4.71 1.44
C LYS A 60 -1.95 5.89 0.74
N LYS A 61 -0.91 5.61 -0.04
CA LYS A 61 -0.20 6.64 -0.81
C LYS A 61 -1.10 7.29 -1.86
N ARG A 62 -1.97 6.52 -2.52
CA ARG A 62 -2.94 7.04 -3.49
C ARG A 62 -3.92 8.01 -2.83
N LEU A 63 -4.54 7.60 -1.73
CA LEU A 63 -5.48 8.44 -0.96
C LEU A 63 -4.81 9.72 -0.44
N LEU A 64 -3.58 9.65 0.07
CA LEU A 64 -2.84 10.82 0.52
C LEU A 64 -2.55 11.80 -0.62
N ARG A 65 -2.20 11.31 -1.82
CA ARG A 65 -2.02 12.16 -3.00
C ARG A 65 -3.31 12.83 -3.43
N GLU A 66 -4.42 12.09 -3.46
CA GLU A 66 -5.74 12.63 -3.81
C GLU A 66 -6.15 13.75 -2.84
N ARG A 67 -5.97 13.54 -1.53
CA ARG A 67 -6.22 14.57 -0.51
C ARG A 67 -5.28 15.76 -0.60
N ALA A 68 -4.01 15.54 -0.91
CA ALA A 68 -3.05 16.62 -1.07
C ALA A 68 -3.34 17.49 -2.30
N VAL A 69 -3.90 16.90 -3.37
CA VAL A 69 -4.39 17.64 -4.54
C VAL A 69 -5.65 18.45 -4.17
N GLU A 70 -6.59 17.84 -3.44
CA GLU A 70 -7.81 18.52 -2.96
C GLU A 70 -7.49 19.72 -2.03
N LEU A 71 -6.44 19.62 -1.21
CA LEU A 71 -5.94 20.70 -0.35
C LEU A 71 -5.09 21.75 -1.05
N ARG A 72 -4.65 21.50 -2.30
CA ARG A 72 -3.84 22.43 -3.10
C ARG A 72 -4.69 23.26 -4.06
N ASP A 73 -6.02 23.16 -3.97
CA ASP A 73 -6.97 24.05 -4.64
C ASP A 73 -7.53 25.19 -3.74
N PRO A 74 -6.69 25.94 -3.00
CA PRO A 74 -7.02 27.31 -2.62
C PRO A 74 -6.19 28.29 -3.46
N GLU A 75 -6.87 28.95 -4.39
CA GLU A 75 -6.53 30.26 -4.95
C GLU A 75 -5.19 30.38 -5.73
N ASP A 76 -5.27 30.14 -7.04
CA ASP A 76 -4.46 30.89 -8.00
C ASP A 76 -5.17 32.22 -8.32
N ASN A 77 -5.27 33.09 -7.31
CA ASN A 77 -5.47 34.53 -7.51
C ASN A 77 -4.08 35.15 -7.69
N GLY A 78 -3.54 35.00 -8.91
CA GLY A 78 -2.33 35.68 -9.37
C GLY A 78 -2.73 36.88 -10.21
N ASP A 79 -2.85 38.03 -9.56
CA ASP A 79 -3.16 39.32 -10.15
C ASP A 79 -2.05 39.78 -11.12
N ASP A 80 -2.11 39.35 -12.38
CA ASP A 80 -1.25 39.85 -13.45
C ASP A 80 -2.03 40.84 -14.34
N GLU A 81 -2.06 42.12 -13.96
CA GLU A 81 -1.77 43.16 -14.96
C GLU A 81 -1.09 44.37 -14.31
N ALA A 82 0.20 44.46 -14.61
CA ALA A 82 1.12 45.50 -14.21
C ALA A 82 0.57 46.92 -14.45
N THR A 83 0.72 47.75 -13.42
CA THR A 83 0.68 49.20 -13.48
C THR A 83 1.49 49.73 -14.66
N ASN A 84 0.83 50.14 -15.75
CA ASN A 84 1.46 50.96 -16.80
C ASN A 84 1.65 52.39 -16.27
N GLY A 85 2.70 52.56 -15.48
CA GLY A 85 3.25 53.86 -15.11
C GLY A 85 4.36 54.26 -16.08
N LYS A 86 4.04 55.23 -16.95
CA LYS A 86 4.94 56.35 -17.28
C LYS A 86 6.09 56.06 -18.25
N ALA A 87 5.77 56.01 -19.55
CA ALA A 87 6.70 56.49 -20.57
C ALA A 87 6.58 58.03 -20.65
N ALA A 88 7.59 58.73 -20.13
CA ALA A 88 7.79 60.15 -20.34
C ALA A 88 9.02 60.36 -21.23
N ARG A 89 8.90 61.31 -22.16
CA ARG A 89 9.93 62.11 -22.86
C ARG A 89 10.27 61.69 -24.31
N GLY A 90 10.05 62.64 -25.20
CA GLY A 90 10.43 62.67 -26.61
C GLY A 90 9.56 63.66 -27.36
#